data_AF-A0A7R7VWK9-F1
#
_entry.id   AF-A0A7R7VWK9-F1
#
_cell.length_a   1.000
_cell.length_b   1.000
_cell.length_c   1.000
_cell.angle_alpha   90.00
_cell.angle_beta   90.00
_cell.angle_gamma   90.00
#
_symmetry.space_group_name_H-M   'P 1'
#
loop_
_entity.id
_entity.type
_entity.pdbx_description
1 polymer ?
#
loop_
_entity_poly.entity_id
_entity_poly.type
_entity_poly.pdbx_seq_one_letter_code
_entity_poly.pdbx_strand_id
1 'polypeptide(L)'
;MELAQVPLWKIADIINGRIRHVSAEETYKLGRWIAAQSKKSHVQLNFPCTPASFIATGWHRFPLYSGTDLDVAPIFASPVFMESLFDGMIYFVEPKAKDNGIEAVACMRSSTWEFLDKDEGFINTWDRRS
;
A
#
# COMPACT_ATOMS: atom_id res chain seq x y z
N MET A 1 20.44 -10.20 4.94
CA MET A 1 20.47 -9.59 3.59
C MET A 1 19.90 -8.19 3.74
N GLU A 2 20.76 -7.18 3.74
CA GLU A 2 20.35 -5.81 4.06
C GLU A 2 19.84 -5.14 2.78
N LEU A 3 18.52 -5.20 2.55
CA LEU A 3 17.86 -4.58 1.39
C LEU A 3 18.24 -3.11 1.21
N ALA A 4 18.59 -2.41 2.30
CA ALA A 4 19.02 -1.03 2.32
C ALA A 4 20.30 -0.74 1.52
N GLN A 5 21.19 -1.73 1.33
CA GLN A 5 22.45 -1.55 0.59
C GLN A 5 22.33 -1.88 -0.90
N VAL A 6 21.16 -2.34 -1.34
CA VAL A 6 20.94 -2.80 -2.70
C VAL A 6 20.39 -1.63 -3.54
N PRO A 7 20.85 -1.43 -4.79
CA PRO A 7 20.26 -0.43 -5.69
C PRO A 7 18.74 -0.60 -5.83
N LEU A 8 18.00 0.50 -5.81
CA LEU A 8 16.53 0.53 -5.86
C LEU A 8 15.95 -0.30 -7.00
N TRP A 9 16.57 -0.28 -8.18
CA TRP A 9 16.11 -1.04 -9.34
C TRP A 9 16.09 -2.56 -9.10
N LYS A 10 17.00 -3.11 -8.29
CA LYS A 10 16.99 -4.55 -7.94
C LYS A 10 15.85 -4.87 -7.00
N ILE A 11 15.54 -3.97 -6.06
CA ILE A 11 14.38 -4.11 -5.18
C ILE A 11 13.10 -4.07 -6.03
N ALA A 12 13.01 -3.11 -6.96
CA ALA A 12 11.89 -2.99 -7.88
C ALA A 12 11.75 -4.24 -8.77
N ASP A 13 12.85 -4.81 -9.27
CA ASP A 13 12.81 -6.03 -10.08
C ASP A 13 12.32 -7.25 -9.27
N ILE A 14 12.78 -7.40 -8.03
CA ILE A 14 12.28 -8.45 -7.11
C ILE A 14 10.77 -8.28 -6.88
N ILE A 15 10.30 -7.07 -6.58
CA ILE A 15 8.87 -6.78 -6.37
C ILE A 15 8.07 -7.05 -7.65
N ASN A 16 8.53 -6.55 -8.78
CA ASN A 16 7.88 -6.70 -10.08
C ASN A 16 7.77 -8.18 -10.49
N GLY A 17 8.82 -8.97 -10.25
CA GLY A 17 8.80 -10.42 -10.43
C GLY A 17 7.70 -11.09 -9.61
N ARG A 18 7.49 -10.67 -8.35
CA ARG A 18 6.46 -11.25 -7.46
C ARG A 18 5.03 -10.79 -7.76
N ILE A 19 4.82 -9.51 -8.07
CA ILE A 19 3.47 -8.96 -8.33
C ILE A 19 2.90 -9.50 -9.65
N ARG A 20 3.74 -9.65 -10.68
CA ARG A 20 3.32 -10.20 -11.98
C ARG A 20 2.91 -11.67 -11.93
N HIS A 21 3.13 -12.36 -10.81
CA HIS A 21 2.83 -13.78 -10.73
C HIS A 21 1.35 -14.09 -10.52
N VAL A 22 0.49 -13.19 -10.00
CA VAL A 22 -0.93 -13.52 -9.76
C VAL A 22 -1.68 -13.61 -11.10
N SER A 23 -1.76 -14.83 -11.63
CA SER A 23 -2.45 -15.10 -12.89
C SER A 23 -3.97 -15.14 -12.70
N ALA A 24 -4.72 -14.96 -13.79
CA ALA A 24 -6.17 -15.17 -13.78
C ALA A 24 -6.53 -16.60 -13.34
N GLU A 25 -5.69 -17.59 -13.70
CA GLU A 25 -5.86 -18.98 -13.30
C GLU A 25 -5.67 -19.18 -11.79
N GLU A 26 -4.62 -18.60 -11.21
CA GLU A 26 -4.40 -18.66 -9.76
C GLU A 26 -5.52 -17.96 -8.98
N THR A 27 -5.97 -16.80 -9.48
CA THR A 27 -7.12 -16.08 -8.90
C THR A 27 -8.38 -16.95 -8.96
N TYR A 28 -8.62 -17.62 -10.09
CA TYR A 28 -9.75 -18.54 -10.24
C TYR A 28 -9.64 -19.74 -9.28
N LYS A 29 -8.45 -20.36 -9.17
CA LYS A 29 -8.19 -21.47 -8.24
C LYS A 29 -8.41 -21.04 -6.79
N LEU A 30 -7.91 -19.87 -6.40
CA LEU A 30 -8.12 -19.31 -5.07
C LEU A 30 -9.63 -19.09 -4.82
N GLY A 31 -10.33 -18.46 -5.75
CA GLY A 31 -11.78 -18.25 -5.64
C GLY A 31 -12.56 -19.56 -5.49
N ARG A 32 -12.21 -20.59 -6.27
CA ARG A 32 -12.79 -21.94 -6.15
C ARG A 32 -12.52 -22.56 -4.78
N TRP A 33 -11.30 -22.44 -4.27
CA TRP A 33 -10.94 -22.95 -2.95
C TRP A 33 -11.72 -22.24 -1.84
N ILE A 34 -11.85 -20.90 -1.90
CA ILE A 34 -12.66 -20.10 -0.94
C ILE A 34 -14.13 -20.51 -1.00
N ALA A 35 -14.69 -20.65 -2.21
CA ALA A 35 -16.09 -21.02 -2.41
C ALA A 35 -16.42 -22.39 -1.79
N ALA A 36 -15.48 -23.34 -1.90
CA ALA A 36 -15.59 -24.69 -1.35
C ALA A 36 -15.49 -24.76 0.18
N GLN A 37 -15.04 -23.70 0.87
CA GLN A 37 -14.98 -23.70 2.33
C GLN A 37 -16.40 -23.65 2.93
N SER A 38 -16.66 -24.62 3.82
CA SER A 38 -17.94 -24.74 4.56
C SER A 38 -18.14 -23.57 5.54
N LYS A 39 -17.05 -23.05 6.13
CA LYS A 39 -17.04 -21.89 7.02
C LYS A 39 -16.12 -20.80 6.48
N LYS A 40 -16.67 -19.90 5.68
CA LYS A 40 -15.92 -18.79 5.05
C LYS A 40 -15.31 -17.81 6.06
N SER A 41 -15.89 -17.70 7.25
CA SER A 41 -15.36 -16.89 8.36
C SER A 41 -13.99 -17.34 8.87
N HIS A 42 -13.58 -18.58 8.56
CA HIS A 42 -12.25 -19.08 8.91
C HIS A 42 -11.19 -18.76 7.84
N VAL A 43 -11.61 -18.29 6.66
CA VAL A 43 -10.68 -17.86 5.63
C VAL A 43 -10.20 -16.47 5.99
N GLN A 44 -8.91 -16.36 6.28
CA GLN A 44 -8.26 -15.10 6.63
C GLN A 44 -7.04 -14.88 5.76
N LEU A 45 -6.80 -13.62 5.40
CA LEU A 45 -5.53 -13.24 4.80
C LEU A 45 -4.47 -13.27 5.90
N ASN A 46 -3.55 -14.21 5.82
CA ASN A 46 -2.45 -14.30 6.77
C ASN A 46 -1.27 -13.45 6.28
N PHE A 47 -1.31 -12.16 6.61
CA PHE A 47 -0.15 -11.28 6.44
C PHE A 47 0.68 -11.33 7.72
N PRO A 48 1.93 -11.82 7.69
CA PRO A 48 2.80 -11.76 8.86
C PRO A 48 3.17 -10.30 9.12
N CYS A 49 2.39 -9.61 9.96
CA CYS A 49 2.66 -8.26 10.42
C CYS A 49 3.83 -8.31 11.43
N THR A 50 5.06 -8.38 10.93
CA THR A 50 6.28 -8.27 11.74
C THR A 50 6.84 -6.86 11.65
N PRO A 51 7.68 -6.41 12.59
CA PRO A 51 8.38 -5.12 12.49
C PRO A 51 9.26 -4.96 11.24
N ALA A 52 9.54 -6.06 10.52
CA ALA A 52 10.31 -6.07 9.28
C ALA A 52 9.44 -6.26 8.03
N SER A 53 8.12 -6.15 8.16
CA SER A 53 7.16 -6.34 7.08
C SER A 53 6.39 -5.05 6.84
N PHE A 54 6.06 -4.78 5.58
CA PHE A 54 5.16 -3.71 5.20
C PHE A 54 4.08 -4.24 4.28
N ILE A 55 2.90 -3.62 4.36
CA ILE A 55 1.76 -3.90 3.49
C ILE A 55 1.49 -2.63 2.70
N ALA A 56 1.68 -2.68 1.39
CA ALA A 56 1.43 -1.57 0.49
C ALA A 56 0.18 -1.81 -0.34
N THR A 57 -0.70 -0.82 -0.44
CA THR A 57 -1.89 -0.87 -1.29
C THR A 57 -1.97 0.30 -2.25
N GLY A 58 -2.30 0.03 -3.51
CA GLY A 58 -2.27 0.99 -4.62
C GLY A 58 -3.64 1.56 -4.95
N TRP A 59 -4.16 2.46 -4.12
CA TRP A 59 -5.46 3.11 -4.35
C TRP A 59 -5.44 4.15 -5.47
N HIS A 60 -4.27 4.69 -5.81
CA HIS A 60 -4.03 5.59 -6.96
C HIS A 60 -4.46 5.01 -8.32
N ARG A 61 -4.78 3.71 -8.40
CA ARG A 61 -5.31 3.06 -9.60
C ARG A 61 -6.82 3.15 -9.73
N PHE A 62 -7.53 3.53 -8.66
CA PHE A 62 -8.96 3.78 -8.68
C PHE A 62 -9.22 5.26 -8.89
N PRO A 63 -10.32 5.63 -9.57
CA PRO A 63 -10.70 7.02 -9.76
C PRO A 63 -11.29 7.56 -8.44
N LEU A 64 -10.45 8.10 -7.57
CA LEU A 64 -10.88 8.54 -6.22
C LEU A 64 -11.61 9.88 -6.29
N TYR A 65 -11.21 10.75 -7.21
CA TYR A 65 -11.80 12.08 -7.37
C TYR A 65 -12.76 12.18 -8.57
N SER A 66 -12.56 11.35 -9.59
CA SER A 66 -13.35 11.36 -10.83
C SER A 66 -14.41 10.26 -10.84
N GLY A 67 -15.54 10.49 -11.50
CA GLY A 67 -16.59 9.46 -11.61
C GLY A 67 -17.42 9.22 -10.35
N THR A 68 -17.41 10.16 -9.40
CA THR A 68 -18.36 10.17 -8.28
C THR A 68 -19.63 10.90 -8.71
N ASP A 69 -20.80 10.36 -8.39
CA ASP A 69 -22.12 11.00 -8.60
C ASP A 69 -22.39 12.09 -7.54
N LEU A 70 -21.34 12.80 -7.12
CA LEU A 70 -21.45 13.90 -6.18
C LEU A 70 -21.58 15.21 -6.96
N ASP A 71 -22.49 16.08 -6.51
CA ASP A 71 -22.67 17.42 -7.09
C ASP A 71 -21.38 18.25 -7.06
N VAL A 72 -20.47 17.92 -6.13
CA VAL A 72 -19.14 18.51 -5.99
C VAL A 72 -18.12 17.39 -5.81
N ALA A 73 -17.05 17.44 -6.61
CA ALA A 73 -15.96 16.47 -6.52
C ALA A 73 -15.32 16.47 -5.11
N PRO A 74 -14.88 15.32 -4.59
CA PRO A 74 -14.22 15.24 -3.29
C PRO A 74 -13.01 16.17 -3.22
N ILE A 75 -12.88 16.89 -2.10
CA ILE A 75 -11.72 17.75 -1.87
C ILE A 75 -10.51 16.99 -1.35
N PHE A 76 -10.71 15.76 -0.85
CA PHE A 76 -9.70 14.89 -0.26
C PHE A 76 -10.21 13.45 -0.22
N ALA A 77 -9.37 12.48 -0.59
CA ALA A 77 -9.65 11.07 -0.49
C ALA A 77 -8.52 10.39 0.31
N SER A 78 -8.89 9.69 1.38
CA SER A 78 -7.92 9.02 2.26
C SER A 78 -8.53 7.80 2.91
N PRO A 79 -7.74 6.74 3.18
CA PRO A 79 -8.18 5.64 4.03
C PRO A 79 -8.61 6.17 5.41
N VAL A 80 -9.74 5.67 5.91
CA VAL A 80 -10.14 5.92 7.29
C VAL A 80 -9.36 4.98 8.19
N PHE A 81 -8.56 5.54 9.09
CA PHE A 81 -7.84 4.77 10.10
C PHE A 81 -8.80 4.38 11.24
N MET A 82 -9.35 3.18 11.18
CA MET A 82 -10.04 2.55 12.30
C MET A 82 -9.04 1.81 13.21
N GLU A 83 -9.50 1.38 14.39
CA GLU A 83 -8.73 0.87 15.54
C GLU A 83 -7.69 -0.25 15.27
N SER A 84 -7.64 -0.84 14.07
CA SER A 84 -6.69 -1.88 13.68
C SER A 84 -5.62 -1.37 12.70
N LEU A 85 -4.93 -0.31 13.07
CA LEU A 85 -3.74 0.14 12.36
C LEU A 85 -2.57 -0.82 12.63
N PHE A 86 -2.02 -1.42 11.58
CA PHE A 86 -0.78 -2.20 11.67
C PHE A 86 0.42 -1.32 11.30
N ASP A 87 1.48 -1.47 12.07
CA ASP A 87 2.79 -0.89 11.75
C ASP A 87 3.30 -1.43 10.41
N GLY A 88 3.78 -0.52 9.55
CA GLY A 88 4.24 -0.85 8.20
C GLY A 88 3.15 -0.83 7.13
N MET A 89 1.96 -0.31 7.41
CA MET A 89 0.89 -0.20 6.40
C MET A 89 1.02 1.09 5.60
N ILE A 90 0.95 1.00 4.26
CA ILE A 90 1.15 2.14 3.33
C ILE A 90 0.04 2.13 2.28
N TYR A 91 -0.61 3.27 2.08
CA TYR A 91 -1.63 3.51 1.05
C TYR A 91 -1.11 4.52 0.05
N PHE A 92 -0.93 4.12 -1.20
CA PHE A 92 -0.68 5.05 -2.29
C PHE A 92 -2.01 5.53 -2.86
N VAL A 93 -2.35 6.81 -2.69
CA VAL A 93 -3.62 7.41 -3.12
C VAL A 93 -3.42 8.28 -4.36
N GLU A 94 -4.50 8.49 -5.12
CA GLU A 94 -4.49 9.43 -6.25
C GLU A 94 -4.17 10.83 -5.68
N PRO A 95 -3.18 11.56 -6.21
CA PRO A 95 -2.92 12.91 -5.75
C PRO A 95 -4.02 13.85 -6.26
N LYS A 96 -4.39 14.84 -5.44
CA LYS A 96 -5.39 15.84 -5.88
C LYS A 96 -4.82 16.76 -6.95
N ALA A 97 -3.59 17.23 -6.75
CA ALA A 97 -2.83 17.94 -7.76
C ALA A 97 -2.41 16.90 -8.81
N LYS A 98 -2.91 16.99 -10.04
CA LYS A 98 -2.52 16.09 -11.14
C LYS A 98 -1.12 16.43 -11.67
N ASP A 99 -0.12 16.41 -10.80
CA ASP A 99 1.26 16.82 -11.05
C ASP A 99 2.20 15.65 -11.40
N ASN A 100 1.63 14.50 -11.75
CA ASN A 100 2.31 13.22 -11.96
C ASN A 100 2.99 12.64 -10.71
N GLY A 101 2.72 13.18 -9.53
CA GLY A 101 3.11 12.61 -8.25
C GLY A 101 2.26 11.41 -7.83
N ILE A 102 2.58 10.86 -6.66
CA ILE A 102 1.74 9.89 -5.95
C ILE A 102 1.72 10.33 -4.48
N GLU A 103 0.54 10.47 -3.91
CA GLU A 103 0.39 10.70 -2.48
C GLU A 103 0.46 9.37 -1.75
N ALA A 104 1.09 9.35 -0.57
CA ALA A 104 1.22 8.16 0.23
C ALA A 104 0.86 8.44 1.69
N VAL A 105 -0.01 7.61 2.25
CA VAL A 105 -0.40 7.65 3.66
C VAL A 105 0.15 6.41 4.34
N ALA A 106 1.06 6.60 5.31
CA ALA A 106 1.75 5.51 5.98
C ALA A 106 1.42 5.46 7.48
N CYS A 107 1.13 4.28 7.99
CA CYS A 107 1.03 3.98 9.41
C CYS A 107 2.30 3.26 9.85
N MET A 108 3.14 3.96 10.62
CA MET A 108 4.37 3.43 11.18
C MET A 108 4.53 3.86 12.63
N ARG A 109 5.26 3.08 13.43
CA ARG A 109 5.65 3.46 14.79
C ARG A 109 6.38 4.80 14.81
N SER A 110 6.18 5.56 15.87
CA SER A 110 6.89 6.82 16.12
C SER A 110 8.41 6.65 16.05
N SER A 111 8.94 5.54 16.58
CA SER A 111 10.37 5.22 16.48
C SER A 111 10.87 5.10 15.04
N THR A 112 10.06 4.57 14.12
CA THR A 112 10.41 4.47 12.70
C THR A 112 10.45 5.86 12.06
N TRP A 113 9.47 6.71 12.39
CA TRP A 113 9.46 8.10 11.94
C TRP A 113 10.68 8.88 12.42
N GLU A 114 11.13 8.67 13.67
CA GLU A 114 12.34 9.33 14.19
C GLU A 114 13.63 9.00 13.41
N PHE A 115 13.69 7.83 12.77
CA PHE A 115 14.79 7.46 11.88
C PHE A 115 14.61 8.06 10.49
N LEU A 116 13.41 7.94 9.90
CA LEU A 116 13.12 8.45 8.56
C LEU A 116 13.24 9.99 8.48
N ASP A 117 12.89 10.69 9.57
CA ASP A 117 13.01 12.14 9.67
C ASP A 117 14.47 12.64 9.72
N LYS A 118 15.44 11.73 9.76
CA LYS A 118 16.87 12.02 9.70
C LYS A 118 17.51 11.50 8.41
N ASP A 119 16.78 10.75 7.58
CA ASP A 119 17.29 10.18 6.34
C ASP A 119 17.11 11.18 5.19
N GLU A 120 18.22 11.74 4.70
CA GLU A 120 18.18 12.77 3.64
C GLU A 120 17.56 12.25 2.34
N GLY A 121 17.74 10.97 2.01
CA GLY A 121 17.15 10.35 0.82
C GLY A 121 15.63 10.30 0.91
N PHE A 122 15.11 9.88 2.06
CA PHE A 122 13.69 9.86 2.36
C PHE A 122 13.10 11.28 2.38
N ILE A 123 13.73 12.22 3.07
CA ILE A 123 13.23 13.61 3.18
C ILE A 123 13.13 14.27 1.80
N ASN A 124 14.09 14.04 0.91
CA ASN A 124 14.07 14.62 -0.44
C ASN A 124 13.02 13.98 -1.36
N THR A 125 12.44 12.84 -0.98
CA THR A 125 11.45 12.09 -1.79
C THR A 125 10.06 12.05 -1.18
N TRP A 126 9.94 12.29 0.13
CA TRP A 126 8.70 12.29 0.90
C TRP A 126 8.38 13.72 1.39
N ASP A 127 7.56 14.46 0.63
CA ASP A 127 7.10 15.77 1.07
C ASP A 127 5.97 15.60 2.11
N ARG A 128 6.19 16.12 3.33
CA ARG A 128 5.20 16.11 4.41
C ARG A 128 4.16 17.23 4.28
N ARG A 129 4.26 18.10 3.28
CA ARG A 129 3.34 19.23 3.08
C ARG A 129 2.06 18.78 2.38
N SER A 130 1.13 18.22 3.15
CA SER A 130 -0.29 18.12 2.78
C SER A 130 -1.16 18.38 4.01
#